data_AF-A0A927INQ2-F1
#
_entry.id   AF-A0A927INQ2-F1
#
_cell.length_a   1.000
_cell.length_b   1.000
_cell.length_c   1.000
_cell.angle_alpha   90.00
_cell.angle_beta   90.00
_cell.angle_gamma   90.00
#
_symmetry.space_group_name_H-M   'P 1'
#
loop_
_entity.id
_entity.type
_entity.pdbx_description
1 polymer ?
#
loop_
_entity_poly.entity_id
_entity_poly.type
_entity_poly.pdbx_seq_one_letter_code
_entity_poly.pdbx_strand_id
1 'polypeptide(L)'
;MLTALRALRRPGALAFCIAMALGFTIAGPTSSSYAATCTYTGCSGKDPQSYGCSSGATTVREMSYLQVHLELRYSAKCHASWMRYTKTEIMYNTADNMVFDRYISAGNVGWVHQYSIYLWTGELSGWSKMIGSDATLRVGVWNSTNSSAVGGKTASYSAS
;
A
#
# COMPACT_ATOMS: atom_id res chain seq x y z
N MET A 1 -59.92 -34.72 -29.19
CA MET A 1 -61.33 -34.83 -28.74
C MET A 1 -61.33 -35.43 -27.33
N LEU A 2 -62.16 -34.85 -26.46
CA LEU A 2 -62.28 -34.97 -25.00
C LEU A 2 -62.35 -36.42 -24.48
N THR A 3 -61.78 -36.77 -23.33
CA THR A 3 -62.44 -36.85 -21.99
C THR A 3 -61.40 -37.41 -20.98
N ALA A 4 -61.38 -37.20 -19.66
CA ALA A 4 -62.27 -36.55 -18.70
C ALA A 4 -61.48 -36.22 -17.41
N LEU A 5 -61.82 -35.07 -16.82
CA LEU A 5 -61.48 -34.67 -15.45
C LEU A 5 -62.31 -35.47 -14.43
N ARG A 6 -61.71 -35.86 -13.29
CA ARG A 6 -62.37 -35.98 -11.98
C ARG A 6 -61.44 -35.36 -10.94
N ALA A 7 -61.63 -34.10 -10.57
CA ALA A 7 -62.53 -33.65 -9.48
C ALA A 7 -62.18 -34.33 -8.14
N LEU A 8 -61.28 -33.73 -7.35
CA LEU A 8 -61.55 -32.81 -6.23
C LEU A 8 -62.00 -33.50 -4.93
N ARG A 9 -61.18 -33.41 -3.88
CA ARG A 9 -61.61 -32.95 -2.54
C ARG A 9 -60.42 -32.65 -1.61
N ARG A 10 -60.28 -31.36 -1.29
CA ARG A 10 -59.59 -30.74 -0.12
C ARG A 10 -60.32 -31.15 1.20
N PRO A 11 -59.92 -30.78 2.43
CA PRO A 11 -58.81 -29.92 2.91
C PRO A 11 -58.06 -30.48 4.15
N GLY A 12 -56.99 -29.82 4.62
CA GLY A 12 -56.39 -30.17 5.91
C GLY A 12 -55.12 -29.40 6.27
N ALA A 13 -55.32 -28.14 6.70
CA ALA A 13 -54.54 -27.40 7.72
C ALA A 13 -52.99 -27.45 7.75
N LEU A 14 -52.42 -26.25 7.57
CA LEU A 14 -51.36 -25.66 8.42
C LEU A 14 -50.19 -26.54 8.87
N ALA A 15 -49.03 -26.36 8.24
CA ALA A 15 -47.76 -26.41 8.95
C ALA A 15 -46.84 -25.30 8.41
N PHE A 16 -46.80 -24.24 9.19
CA PHE A 16 -46.01 -23.03 9.05
C PHE A 16 -44.54 -23.38 9.31
N CYS A 17 -43.77 -23.74 8.28
CA CYS A 17 -42.32 -23.93 8.44
C CYS A 17 -41.61 -22.59 8.28
N ILE A 18 -41.31 -22.04 9.45
CA ILE A 18 -40.61 -20.79 9.73
C ILE A 18 -39.33 -20.66 8.89
N ALA A 19 -39.28 -19.59 8.10
CA ALA A 19 -38.08 -19.13 7.42
C ALA A 19 -37.03 -18.69 8.46
N MET A 20 -36.04 -19.54 8.72
CA MET A 20 -34.84 -19.16 9.47
C MET A 20 -33.76 -18.76 8.46
N ALA A 21 -33.83 -17.50 7.99
CA ALA A 21 -32.71 -16.85 7.32
C ALA A 21 -31.60 -16.64 8.36
N LEU A 22 -30.70 -17.60 8.47
CA LEU A 22 -29.43 -17.43 9.18
C LEU A 22 -28.57 -16.45 8.38
N GLY A 23 -28.76 -15.16 8.65
CA GLY A 23 -27.87 -14.10 8.21
C GLY A 23 -26.52 -14.27 8.90
N PHE A 24 -25.63 -15.05 8.29
CA PHE A 24 -24.20 -14.99 8.58
C PHE A 24 -23.70 -13.62 8.13
N THR A 25 -23.72 -12.65 9.05
CA THR A 25 -23.00 -11.39 8.88
C THR A 25 -21.52 -11.71 9.03
N ILE A 26 -20.86 -11.88 7.89
CA ILE A 26 -19.41 -12.00 7.82
C ILE A 26 -18.87 -10.64 8.29
N ALA A 27 -18.50 -10.53 9.56
CA ALA A 27 -17.71 -9.40 10.03
C ALA A 27 -16.38 -9.45 9.26
N GLY A 28 -16.29 -8.67 8.19
CA GLY A 28 -15.05 -8.45 7.47
C GLY A 28 -13.98 -7.87 8.41
N PRO A 29 -12.70 -7.94 8.06
CA PRO A 29 -11.64 -7.35 8.87
C PRO A 29 -11.96 -5.86 9.07
N THR A 30 -12.22 -5.48 10.32
CA THR A 30 -12.34 -4.07 10.71
C THR A 30 -10.94 -3.47 10.62
N SER A 31 -10.61 -2.90 9.46
CA SER A 31 -9.45 -2.04 9.33
C SER A 31 -9.65 -0.87 10.28
N SER A 32 -8.97 -0.89 11.42
CA SER A 32 -8.95 0.24 12.35
C SER A 32 -8.38 1.44 11.61
N SER A 33 -9.25 2.32 11.12
CA SER A 33 -8.84 3.56 10.48
C SER A 33 -8.38 4.50 11.58
N TYR A 34 -7.08 4.46 11.90
CA TYR A 34 -6.49 5.49 12.74
C TYR A 34 -6.66 6.83 12.03
N ALA A 35 -7.18 7.82 12.77
CA ALA A 35 -7.18 9.21 12.29
C ALA A 35 -5.74 9.64 11.99
N ALA A 36 -5.55 10.41 10.93
CA ALA A 36 -4.23 10.92 10.61
C ALA A 36 -3.85 11.93 11.68
N THR A 37 -2.70 11.74 12.32
CA THR A 37 -2.22 12.63 13.40
C THR A 37 -1.14 13.60 12.91
N CYS A 38 -0.86 13.62 11.61
CA CYS A 38 0.02 14.58 10.95
C CYS A 38 -0.46 14.89 9.54
N THR A 39 -0.02 16.03 8.98
CA THR A 39 -0.22 16.37 7.57
C THR A 39 1.01 17.10 6.99
N TYR A 40 1.17 17.04 5.66
CA TYR A 40 2.21 17.73 4.89
C TYR A 40 3.63 17.52 5.47
N THR A 41 4.41 18.59 5.61
CA THR A 41 5.75 18.59 6.18
C THR A 41 5.77 18.07 7.61
N GLY A 42 4.68 18.23 8.36
CA GLY A 42 4.51 17.71 9.73
C GLY A 42 4.46 16.18 9.82
N CYS A 43 4.34 15.46 8.69
CA CYS A 43 4.51 14.00 8.61
C CYS A 43 5.94 13.56 8.31
N SER A 44 6.84 14.46 7.93
CA SER A 44 8.21 14.06 7.53
C SER A 44 8.94 13.36 8.68
N GLY A 45 9.58 12.22 8.38
CA GLY A 45 10.29 11.41 9.37
C GLY A 45 9.40 10.51 10.24
N LYS A 46 8.07 10.60 10.11
CA LYS A 46 7.14 9.79 10.91
C LYS A 46 6.79 8.48 10.25
N ASP A 47 6.36 7.52 11.07
CA ASP A 47 5.92 6.21 10.62
C ASP A 47 4.51 6.28 10.01
N PRO A 48 4.29 5.82 8.76
CA PRO A 48 2.98 5.92 8.12
C PRO A 48 1.90 5.06 8.80
N GLN A 49 2.28 3.97 9.47
CA GLN A 49 1.33 3.10 10.15
C GLN A 49 0.93 3.70 11.51
N SER A 50 1.92 4.12 12.31
CA SER A 50 1.66 4.68 13.64
C SER A 50 0.88 5.99 13.60
N TYR A 51 0.95 6.74 12.51
CA TYR A 51 0.26 8.03 12.34
C TYR A 51 -1.05 7.93 11.54
N GLY A 52 -1.51 6.72 11.21
CA GLY A 52 -2.79 6.51 10.52
C GLY A 52 -2.82 6.97 9.07
N CYS A 53 -1.66 7.18 8.46
CA CYS A 53 -1.52 7.65 7.08
C CYS A 53 -1.66 6.52 6.06
N SER A 54 -1.36 5.29 6.46
CA SER A 54 -1.45 4.11 5.59
C SER A 54 -2.87 3.75 5.18
N SER A 55 -3.86 4.08 6.01
CA SER A 55 -5.27 3.85 5.73
C SER A 55 -5.72 4.68 4.53
N GLY A 56 -6.21 4.02 3.48
CA GLY A 56 -6.65 4.69 2.24
C GLY A 56 -5.51 5.20 1.35
N ALA A 57 -4.25 4.87 1.66
CA ALA A 57 -3.13 5.23 0.81
C ALA A 57 -3.12 4.41 -0.49
N THR A 58 -2.66 5.02 -1.57
CA THR A 58 -2.59 4.41 -2.90
C THR A 58 -1.14 4.25 -3.37
N THR A 59 -0.90 3.27 -4.22
CA THR A 59 0.38 3.12 -4.90
C THR A 59 0.36 4.02 -6.13
N VAL A 60 1.18 5.07 -6.12
CA VAL A 60 1.23 6.08 -7.19
C VAL A 60 2.30 5.77 -8.22
N ARG A 61 3.33 5.01 -7.83
CA ARG A 61 4.34 4.43 -8.72
C ARG A 61 4.81 3.12 -8.14
N GLU A 62 5.28 2.23 -8.99
CA GLU A 62 5.92 1.00 -8.57
C GLU A 62 7.02 0.60 -9.54
N MET A 63 7.95 -0.22 -9.08
CA MET A 63 8.99 -0.81 -9.90
C MET A 63 9.49 -2.10 -9.28
N SER A 64 9.96 -3.02 -10.12
CA SER A 64 10.64 -4.22 -9.68
C SER A 64 12.07 -4.21 -10.20
N TYR A 65 13.01 -4.61 -9.33
CA TYR A 65 14.43 -4.73 -9.64
C TYR A 65 15.01 -5.92 -8.87
N LEU A 66 15.67 -6.83 -9.59
CA LEU A 66 16.08 -8.14 -9.05
C LEU A 66 14.90 -8.84 -8.37
N GLN A 67 15.06 -9.27 -7.11
CA GLN A 67 13.97 -9.87 -6.34
C GLN A 67 13.27 -8.90 -5.37
N VAL A 68 13.30 -7.60 -5.67
CA VAL A 68 12.67 -6.54 -4.87
C VAL A 68 11.57 -5.86 -5.68
N HIS A 69 10.40 -5.74 -5.07
CA HIS A 69 9.28 -4.93 -5.55
C HIS A 69 9.12 -3.70 -4.67
N LEU A 70 9.07 -2.53 -5.31
CA LEU A 70 9.00 -1.22 -4.67
C LEU A 70 7.71 -0.52 -5.05
N GLU A 71 7.01 -0.01 -4.05
CA GLU A 71 5.81 0.78 -4.19
C GLU A 71 6.05 2.16 -3.59
N LEU A 72 5.87 3.22 -4.37
CA LEU A 72 5.71 4.56 -3.84
C LEU A 72 4.25 4.74 -3.43
N ARG A 73 4.03 4.85 -2.12
CA ARG A 73 2.72 4.99 -1.48
C ARG A 73 2.46 6.48 -1.22
N TYR A 74 1.23 6.93 -1.46
CA TYR A 74 0.77 8.28 -1.17
C TYR A 74 -0.53 8.24 -0.37
N SER A 75 -0.66 9.13 0.62
CA SER A 75 -1.88 9.33 1.37
C SER A 75 -2.42 10.74 1.15
N ALA A 76 -3.57 10.85 0.48
CA ALA A 76 -4.26 12.13 0.32
C ALA A 76 -4.69 12.73 1.66
N LYS A 77 -4.96 11.89 2.67
CA LYS A 77 -5.33 12.33 4.02
C LYS A 77 -4.16 12.99 4.76
N CYS A 78 -2.95 12.48 4.57
CA CYS A 78 -1.76 13.01 5.25
C CYS A 78 -0.94 13.95 4.38
N HIS A 79 -1.25 14.07 3.08
CA HIS A 79 -0.40 14.79 2.12
C HIS A 79 1.07 14.39 2.27
N ALA A 80 1.31 13.08 2.27
CA ALA A 80 2.62 12.50 2.52
C ALA A 80 2.79 11.20 1.75
N SER A 81 4.05 10.90 1.42
CA SER A 81 4.44 9.74 0.65
C SER A 81 5.52 8.95 1.38
N TRP A 82 5.58 7.64 1.13
CA TRP A 82 6.63 6.76 1.65
C TRP A 82 6.82 5.59 0.70
N MET A 83 7.94 4.89 0.85
CA MET A 83 8.20 3.68 0.10
C MET A 83 7.72 2.48 0.89
N ARG A 84 7.13 1.51 0.20
CA ARG A 84 6.93 0.14 0.68
C ARG A 84 7.75 -0.80 -0.19
N TYR A 85 8.35 -1.81 0.43
CA TYR A 85 9.09 -2.84 -0.29
C TYR A 85 8.66 -4.23 0.10
N THR A 86 8.82 -5.13 -0.85
CA THR A 86 8.69 -6.57 -0.67
C THR A 86 9.84 -7.26 -1.41
N LYS A 87 10.48 -8.22 -0.76
CA LYS A 87 11.60 -9.01 -1.26
C LYS A 87 11.17 -10.47 -1.25
N THR A 88 11.55 -11.26 -2.26
CA THR A 88 11.30 -12.71 -2.21
C THR A 88 12.37 -13.45 -1.42
N GLU A 89 13.56 -12.85 -1.27
CA GLU A 89 14.68 -13.39 -0.52
C GLU A 89 15.57 -12.28 0.05
N ILE A 90 16.44 -12.64 0.99
CA ILE A 90 17.46 -11.73 1.53
C ILE A 90 18.56 -11.59 0.48
N MET A 91 18.86 -10.35 0.09
CA MET A 91 19.98 -10.06 -0.81
C MET A 91 21.29 -10.19 -0.02
N TYR A 92 22.18 -11.10 -0.41
CA TYR A 92 23.49 -11.25 0.26
C TYR A 92 24.51 -10.17 -0.13
N ASN A 93 24.23 -9.37 -1.16
CA ASN A 93 25.09 -8.26 -1.55
C ASN A 93 24.84 -7.05 -0.64
N THR A 94 25.78 -6.79 0.26
CA THR A 94 25.71 -5.65 1.20
C THR A 94 25.85 -4.28 0.52
N ALA A 95 26.26 -4.26 -0.75
CA ALA A 95 26.42 -3.03 -1.51
C ALA A 95 25.10 -2.48 -2.06
N ASP A 96 24.04 -3.30 -2.16
CA ASP A 96 22.79 -2.89 -2.80
C ASP A 96 21.80 -2.29 -1.78
N ASN A 97 21.45 -1.03 -1.99
CA ASN A 97 20.54 -0.27 -1.15
C ASN A 97 19.40 0.28 -1.99
N MET A 98 18.20 0.29 -1.46
CA MET A 98 17.13 1.06 -2.06
C MET A 98 17.22 2.49 -1.58
N VAL A 99 17.01 3.42 -2.49
CA VAL A 99 17.13 4.85 -2.24
C VAL A 99 15.79 5.51 -2.50
N PHE A 100 15.36 6.31 -1.53
CA PHE A 100 14.22 7.20 -1.64
C PHE A 100 14.71 8.64 -1.55
N ASP A 101 14.65 9.33 -2.69
CA ASP A 101 15.14 10.69 -2.85
C ASP A 101 13.98 11.66 -3.04
N ARG A 102 14.18 12.87 -2.52
CA ARG A 102 13.25 13.98 -2.65
C ARG A 102 13.93 15.10 -3.43
N TYR A 103 13.29 15.57 -4.49
CA TYR A 103 13.70 16.80 -5.16
C TYR A 103 13.23 18.00 -4.35
N ILE A 104 14.17 18.84 -3.94
CA ILE A 104 13.87 20.09 -3.24
C ILE A 104 14.07 21.25 -4.22
N SER A 105 13.06 22.09 -4.39
CA SER A 105 13.09 23.28 -5.24
C SER A 105 13.42 24.57 -4.48
N ALA A 106 13.45 24.54 -3.15
CA ALA A 106 13.73 25.70 -2.30
C ALA A 106 15.10 25.58 -1.61
N GLY A 107 15.95 26.62 -1.74
CA GLY A 107 17.30 26.63 -1.15
C GLY A 107 18.32 25.90 -2.02
N ASN A 108 18.72 24.68 -1.62
CA ASN A 108 19.59 23.81 -2.41
C ASN A 108 18.78 23.04 -3.44
N VAL A 109 18.74 23.54 -4.67
CA VAL A 109 17.98 22.94 -5.76
C VAL A 109 18.64 21.62 -6.18
N GLY A 110 17.95 20.50 -5.99
CA GLY A 110 18.49 19.19 -6.35
C GLY A 110 17.79 18.01 -5.70
N TRP A 111 18.28 16.82 -6.03
CA TRP A 111 17.87 15.57 -5.38
C TRP A 111 18.58 15.46 -4.05
N VAL A 112 17.80 15.39 -2.97
CA VAL A 112 18.29 15.17 -1.62
C VAL A 112 17.94 13.75 -1.22
N HIS A 113 18.98 13.00 -0.83
CA HIS A 113 18.81 11.68 -0.27
C HIS A 113 18.05 11.75 1.05
N GLN A 114 16.93 11.04 1.15
CA GLN A 114 16.09 11.06 2.35
C GLN A 114 16.24 9.77 3.14
N TYR A 115 16.06 8.62 2.48
CA TYR A 115 16.15 7.33 3.15
C TYR A 115 16.86 6.30 2.28
N SER A 116 17.70 5.51 2.93
CA SER A 116 18.20 4.24 2.40
C SER A 116 17.50 3.09 3.10
N ILE A 117 17.08 2.07 2.34
CA ILE A 117 16.66 0.79 2.89
C ILE A 117 17.67 -0.26 2.46
N TYR A 118 18.30 -0.87 3.45
CA TYR A 118 19.30 -1.92 3.27
C TYR A 118 18.62 -3.22 2.84
N LEU A 119 18.99 -3.74 1.68
CA LEU A 119 18.36 -4.94 1.13
C LEU A 119 18.79 -6.23 1.82
N TRP A 120 19.94 -6.20 2.50
CA TRP A 120 20.54 -7.32 3.22
C TRP A 120 19.98 -7.53 4.63
N THR A 121 19.13 -6.63 5.15
CA THR A 121 18.48 -6.85 6.45
C THR A 121 17.40 -7.93 6.34
N GLY A 122 17.25 -8.73 7.39
CA GLY A 122 16.42 -9.94 7.40
C GLY A 122 14.90 -9.72 7.24
N GLU A 123 14.44 -8.48 7.13
CA GLU A 123 13.03 -8.19 6.87
C GLU A 123 12.72 -8.24 5.37
N LEU A 124 11.84 -9.17 4.99
CA LEU A 124 11.42 -9.37 3.60
C LEU A 124 10.46 -8.29 3.11
N SER A 125 9.83 -7.53 3.99
CA SER A 125 8.97 -6.42 3.58
C SER A 125 8.99 -5.32 4.62
N GLY A 126 8.75 -4.08 4.22
CA GLY A 126 8.68 -2.97 5.16
C GLY A 126 8.37 -1.67 4.48
N TRP A 127 8.55 -0.58 5.20
CA TRP A 127 8.28 0.77 4.70
C TRP A 127 9.28 1.79 5.23
N SER A 128 9.53 2.82 4.42
CA SER A 128 10.28 3.99 4.86
C SER A 128 9.44 4.86 5.79
N LYS A 129 10.10 5.83 6.44
CA LYS A 129 9.40 6.98 7.01
C LYS A 129 8.81 7.86 5.92
N MET A 130 7.82 8.66 6.30
CA MET A 130 7.12 9.56 5.40
C MET A 130 7.98 10.76 5.01
N ILE A 131 7.69 11.26 3.81
CA ILE A 131 8.13 12.55 3.28
C ILE A 131 6.86 13.36 2.97
N GLY A 132 6.78 14.61 3.46
CA GLY A 132 5.70 15.52 3.09
C GLY A 132 5.59 15.74 1.58
N SER A 133 4.37 15.96 1.07
CA SER A 133 4.06 15.98 -0.37
C SER A 133 4.52 17.22 -1.13
N ASP A 134 5.33 18.10 -0.54
CA ASP A 134 5.81 19.34 -1.16
C ASP A 134 7.01 19.12 -2.12
N ALA A 135 7.12 17.93 -2.72
CA ALA A 135 8.27 17.57 -3.55
C ALA A 135 8.01 16.48 -4.59
N THR A 136 8.81 16.53 -5.67
CA THR A 136 8.95 15.42 -6.60
C THR A 136 9.81 14.34 -5.95
N LEU A 137 9.37 13.10 -6.00
CA LEU A 137 10.01 11.96 -5.37
C LEU A 137 10.63 11.07 -6.44
N ARG A 138 11.78 10.49 -6.12
CA ARG A 138 12.44 9.42 -6.88
C ARG A 138 12.62 8.23 -5.97
N VAL A 139 12.29 7.06 -6.49
CA VAL A 139 12.65 5.78 -5.87
C VAL A 139 13.51 5.00 -6.84
N GLY A 140 14.57 4.37 -6.35
CA GLY A 140 15.46 3.55 -7.15
C GLY A 140 16.33 2.62 -6.32
N VAL A 141 17.12 1.79 -7.00
CA VAL A 141 18.13 0.93 -6.36
C VAL A 141 19.51 1.47 -6.69
N TRP A 142 20.36 1.61 -5.66
CA TRP A 142 21.68 2.21 -5.72
C TRP A 142 22.71 1.31 -5.08
N ASN A 143 23.87 1.18 -5.72
CA ASN A 143 24.97 0.42 -5.16
C ASN A 143 26.00 1.36 -4.56
N SER A 144 26.23 1.19 -3.26
CA SER A 144 27.10 2.06 -2.47
C SER A 144 28.58 1.91 -2.82
N THR A 145 29.00 0.78 -3.39
CA THR A 145 30.40 0.53 -3.75
C THR A 145 30.84 1.40 -4.92
N ASN A 146 29.96 1.63 -5.90
CA ASN A 146 30.29 2.38 -7.12
C ASN A 146 29.64 3.77 -7.17
N SER A 147 28.99 4.18 -6.09
CA SER A 147 28.21 5.43 -6.02
C SER A 147 27.28 5.66 -7.22
N SER A 148 26.73 4.58 -7.77
CA SER A 148 26.06 4.58 -9.07
C SER A 148 24.74 3.82 -8.99
N ALA A 149 23.74 4.32 -9.73
CA ALA A 149 22.52 3.57 -9.99
C ALA A 149 22.88 2.34 -10.83
N VAL A 150 22.89 1.15 -10.25
CA VAL A 150 23.30 -0.07 -10.97
C VAL A 150 22.20 -0.45 -11.94
N GLY A 151 22.34 -0.07 -13.22
CA GLY A 151 21.26 -0.23 -14.19
C GLY A 151 19.92 0.31 -13.67
N GLY A 152 19.98 1.35 -12.82
CA GLY A 152 18.95 1.64 -11.85
C GLY A 152 17.66 2.07 -12.53
N LYS A 153 16.61 1.29 -12.32
CA LYS A 153 15.25 1.76 -12.59
C LYS A 153 14.95 2.85 -11.57
N THR A 154 14.48 4.00 -12.05
CA THR A 154 13.99 5.06 -11.19
C THR A 154 12.53 5.33 -11.53
N ALA A 155 11.65 5.33 -10.55
CA ALA A 155 10.30 5.84 -10.72
C ALA A 155 10.20 7.22 -10.07
N SER A 156 9.60 8.18 -10.78
CA SER A 156 9.38 9.54 -10.28
C SER A 156 7.90 9.86 -10.16
N TYR A 157 7.54 10.63 -9.13
CA TYR A 157 6.18 11.12 -8.88
C TYR A 157 6.22 12.52 -8.31
N SER A 158 5.30 13.39 -8.73
CA SER A 158 5.08 14.71 -8.14
C SER A 158 3.64 14.74 -7.63
N ALA A 159 3.48 15.00 -6.33
CA ALA A 159 2.16 15.27 -5.79
C ALA A 159 1.79 16.71 -6.18
N SER A 160 0.64 16.88 -6.84
CA SER A 160 0.09 18.18 -7.22
C SER A 160 -0.84 18.71 -6.15
#